data_AF-A0A6L6JIM3-F1
#
_entry.id   AF-A0A6L6JIM3-F1
#
_cell.length_a   1.000
_cell.length_b   1.000
_cell.length_c   1.000
_cell.angle_alpha   90.00
_cell.angle_beta   90.00
_cell.angle_gamma   90.00
#
_symmetry.space_group_name_H-M   'P 1'
#
loop_
_entity.id
_entity.type
_entity.pdbx_description
1 polymer ?
#
loop_
_entity_poly.entity_id
_entity_poly.type
_entity_poly.pdbx_seq_one_letter_code
_entity_poly.pdbx_strand_id
1 'polypeptide(L)'
;MTPEESREFTARLEQAAILLLELEIYRKPDDLARRFGLPVPVVRYWWRHTDQETHPVDQTQLSPREVKTIRKATQTLEGWEKIKRYRPPCGAKLPGGKRCKRSVAIRPPEAWGLGALASRCRLHGGLSKRAIKKLNKDEDEM
;
A
#
# COMPACT_ATOMS: atom_id res chain seq x y z
N MET A 1 -14.61 0.33 5.28
CA MET A 1 -13.61 0.34 4.19
C MET A 1 -14.29 0.21 2.85
N THR A 2 -14.67 1.36 2.29
CA THR A 2 -15.06 1.56 0.90
C THR A 2 -13.81 1.53 0.00
N PRO A 3 -13.97 1.48 -1.33
CA PRO A 3 -12.84 1.59 -2.27
C PRO A 3 -12.06 2.92 -2.13
N GLU A 4 -12.75 4.02 -1.84
CA GLU A 4 -12.14 5.34 -1.61
C GLU A 4 -11.30 5.33 -0.33
N GLU A 5 -11.87 4.86 0.79
CA GLU A 5 -11.16 4.68 2.05
C GLU A 5 -9.92 3.78 1.88
N SER A 6 -10.02 2.75 1.02
CA SER A 6 -8.87 1.89 0.70
C SER A 6 -7.80 2.64 -0.09
N ARG A 7 -8.17 3.53 -1.03
CA ARG A 7 -7.22 4.30 -1.83
C ARG A 7 -6.46 5.30 -0.95
N GLU A 8 -7.17 6.06 -0.13
CA GLU A 8 -6.58 7.00 0.82
C GLU A 8 -5.69 6.31 1.85
N PHE A 9 -6.12 5.14 2.34
CA PHE A 9 -5.29 4.33 3.22
C PHE A 9 -4.01 3.85 2.54
N THR A 10 -4.09 3.46 1.27
CA THR A 10 -2.92 3.00 0.51
C THR A 10 -1.93 4.14 0.26
N ALA A 11 -2.42 5.34 -0.05
CA ALA A 11 -1.57 6.53 -0.17
C ALA A 11 -0.84 6.86 1.14
N ARG A 12 -1.52 6.70 2.29
CA ARG A 12 -0.88 6.87 3.61
C ARG A 12 0.16 5.79 3.91
N LEU A 13 -0.08 4.55 3.49
CA LEU A 13 0.92 3.47 3.61
C LEU A 13 2.16 3.77 2.78
N GLU A 14 1.98 4.24 1.55
CA GLU A 14 3.06 4.62 0.63
C GLU A 14 3.92 5.74 1.22
N GLN A 15 3.29 6.84 1.65
CA GLN A 15 3.99 7.96 2.29
C GLN A 15 4.74 7.53 3.56
N ALA A 16 4.11 6.70 4.39
CA ALA A 16 4.75 6.19 5.61
C ALA A 16 5.95 5.28 5.31
N ALA A 17 5.85 4.44 4.27
CA ALA A 17 6.94 3.57 3.86
C ALA A 17 8.12 4.37 3.30
N ILE A 18 7.84 5.33 2.41
CA ILE A 18 8.86 6.20 1.81
C ILE A 18 9.60 6.98 2.90
N LEU A 19 8.88 7.64 3.82
CA LEU A 19 9.51 8.40 4.91
C LEU A 19 10.49 7.54 5.74
N LEU A 20 10.11 6.31 6.08
CA LEU A 20 10.96 5.44 6.89
C LEU A 20 12.18 4.89 6.12
N LEU A 21 12.12 4.88 4.79
CA LEU A 21 13.25 4.52 3.93
C LEU A 21 14.19 5.71 3.72
N GLU A 22 13.64 6.90 3.44
CA GLU A 22 14.40 8.15 3.33
C GLU A 22 15.21 8.41 4.60
N LEU A 23 14.62 8.23 5.78
CA LEU A 23 15.31 8.44 7.06
C LEU A 23 16.27 7.28 7.46
N GLU A 24 16.48 6.29 6.59
CA GLU A 24 17.23 5.05 6.85
C GLU A 24 16.84 4.29 8.13
N ILE A 25 15.61 4.48 8.63
CA ILE A 25 15.08 3.66 9.74
C ILE A 25 15.04 2.18 9.33
N TYR A 26 14.76 1.94 8.05
CA TYR A 26 14.97 0.65 7.39
C TYR A 26 15.89 0.85 6.18
N ARG A 27 17.02 0.13 6.15
CA ARG A 27 18.03 0.26 5.09
C ARG A 27 17.58 -0.24 3.73
N LYS A 28 16.65 -1.19 3.69
CA LYS A 28 16.18 -1.81 2.45
C LYS A 28 14.65 -1.86 2.41
N PRO A 29 14.02 -1.64 1.24
CA PRO A 29 12.57 -1.77 1.08
C PRO A 29 12.06 -3.16 1.46
N ASP A 30 12.87 -4.19 1.20
CA ASP A 30 12.57 -5.57 1.57
C ASP A 30 12.44 -5.78 3.09
N ASP A 31 13.28 -5.13 3.89
CA ASP A 31 13.29 -5.28 5.34
C ASP A 31 12.06 -4.62 5.96
N LEU A 32 11.71 -3.42 5.49
CA LEU A 32 10.47 -2.74 5.84
C LEU A 32 9.26 -3.61 5.45
N ALA A 33 9.23 -4.11 4.20
CA ALA A 33 8.13 -4.91 3.72
C ALA A 33 7.92 -6.18 4.56
N ARG A 34 9.00 -6.90 4.88
CA ARG A 34 8.96 -8.09 5.74
C ARG A 34 8.48 -7.74 7.15
N ARG A 35 8.97 -6.63 7.73
CA ARG A 35 8.61 -6.19 9.09
C ARG A 35 7.11 -5.96 9.25
N PHE A 36 6.46 -5.33 8.26
CA PHE A 36 5.03 -5.00 8.33
C PHE A 36 4.14 -5.97 7.54
N GLY A 37 4.73 -7.02 6.93
CA GLY A 37 4.01 -7.98 6.10
C GLY A 37 3.35 -7.34 4.87
N LEU A 38 3.97 -6.30 4.32
CA LEU A 38 3.61 -5.70 3.03
C LEU A 38 4.20 -6.55 1.89
N PRO A 39 3.59 -6.57 0.70
CA PRO A 39 4.19 -7.25 -0.44
C PRO A 39 5.49 -6.55 -0.84
N VAL A 40 6.62 -7.28 -0.85
CA VAL A 40 7.94 -6.75 -1.25
C VAL A 40 7.89 -6.04 -2.61
N PRO A 41 7.22 -6.57 -3.66
CA PRO A 41 7.17 -5.88 -4.96
C PRO A 41 6.48 -4.51 -4.89
N VAL A 42 5.51 -4.30 -3.98
CA VAL A 42 4.84 -3.01 -3.79
C VAL A 42 5.82 -2.00 -3.22
N VAL A 43 6.49 -2.35 -2.11
CA VAL A 43 7.40 -1.41 -1.44
C VAL A 43 8.58 -1.07 -2.35
N ARG A 44 9.11 -2.06 -3.09
CA ARG A 44 10.11 -1.82 -4.13
C ARG A 44 9.60 -0.96 -5.28
N TYR A 45 8.31 -1.04 -5.62
CA TYR A 45 7.73 -0.18 -6.65
C TYR A 45 7.66 1.26 -6.14
N TRP A 46 7.10 1.50 -4.95
CA TRP A 46 7.05 2.82 -4.34
C TRP A 46 8.43 3.47 -4.26
N TRP A 47 9.41 2.73 -3.74
CA TRP A 47 10.78 3.23 -3.61
C TRP A 47 11.44 3.56 -4.95
N ARG A 48 11.15 2.82 -6.02
CA ARG A 48 11.70 3.11 -7.36
C ARG A 48 11.11 4.36 -8.01
N HIS A 49 10.01 4.90 -7.50
CA HIS A 49 9.37 6.11 -8.01
C HIS A 49 9.71 7.35 -7.19
N THR A 50 10.71 7.26 -6.30
CA THR A 50 11.32 8.40 -5.63
C THR A 50 12.72 8.64 -6.20
N ASP A 51 13.35 9.74 -5.82
CA ASP A 51 14.76 10.03 -6.16
C ASP A 51 15.74 9.13 -5.40
N GLN A 52 15.23 8.28 -4.49
CA GLN A 52 15.99 7.35 -3.64
C GLN A 52 17.06 8.03 -2.77
N GLU A 53 16.91 9.34 -2.54
CA GLU A 53 17.74 10.09 -1.61
C GLU A 53 17.49 9.62 -0.18
N THR A 54 18.56 9.41 0.58
CA THR A 54 18.49 9.01 1.98
C THR A 54 19.19 10.03 2.87
N HIS A 55 18.62 10.22 4.05
CA HIS A 55 19.05 11.13 5.09
C HIS A 55 19.14 10.32 6.39
N PRO A 56 20.27 9.62 6.64
CA PRO A 56 20.43 8.85 7.85
C PRO A 56 20.29 9.75 9.07
N VAL A 57 19.29 9.47 9.90
CA VAL A 57 19.07 10.22 11.14
C VAL A 57 19.81 9.59 12.30
N ASP A 58 20.50 10.41 13.09
CA ASP A 58 20.97 10.01 14.41
C ASP A 58 19.77 9.96 15.36
N GLN A 59 19.37 8.76 15.77
CA GLN A 59 18.22 8.54 16.64
C GLN A 59 18.34 9.26 17.99
N THR A 60 19.56 9.56 18.44
CA THR A 60 19.82 10.27 19.70
C THR A 60 19.61 11.78 19.59
N GLN A 61 19.60 12.33 18.37
CA GLN A 61 19.48 13.76 18.09
C GLN A 61 18.15 14.16 17.44
N LEU A 62 17.23 13.22 17.27
CA LEU A 62 15.92 13.48 16.67
C LEU A 62 15.12 14.50 17.49
N SER A 63 14.56 15.50 16.81
CA SER A 63 13.64 16.43 17.43
C SER A 63 12.34 15.71 17.85
N PRO A 64 11.62 16.21 18.88
CA PRO A 64 10.34 15.63 19.29
C PRO A 64 9.31 15.53 18.14
N ARG A 65 9.39 16.46 17.18
CA ARG A 65 8.52 16.46 16.00
C ARG A 65 8.85 15.31 15.05
N GLU A 66 10.12 15.03 14.81
CA GLU A 66 10.55 13.93 13.95
C GLU A 66 10.24 12.58 14.59
N VAL A 67 10.52 12.42 15.89
CA VAL A 67 10.14 11.20 16.65
C VAL A 67 8.66 10.90 16.52
N LYS A 68 7.81 11.94 16.69
CA LYS A 68 6.35 11.80 16.51
C LYS A 68 5.97 11.38 15.10
N THR A 69 6.67 11.90 14.09
CA THR A 69 6.41 11.62 12.68
C THR A 69 6.79 10.17 12.32
N ILE A 70 7.98 9.72 12.73
CA ILE A 70 8.45 8.33 12.58
C ILE A 70 7.51 7.35 13.29
N ARG A 71 7.08 7.68 14.51
CA ARG A 71 6.12 6.85 15.27
C ARG A 71 4.78 6.74 14.52
N LYS A 72 4.25 7.84 13.99
CA LYS A 72 3.00 7.85 13.23
C LYS A 72 3.12 7.04 11.93
N ALA A 73 4.25 7.14 11.23
CA ALA A 73 4.51 6.34 10.03
C ALA A 73 4.55 4.85 10.36
N THR A 74 5.29 4.46 11.41
CA THR A 74 5.35 3.08 11.91
C THR A 74 3.95 2.54 12.24
N GLN A 75 3.15 3.30 13.00
CA GLN A 75 1.78 2.91 13.34
C GLN A 75 0.86 2.78 12.11
N THR A 76 1.08 3.62 11.10
CA THR A 76 0.32 3.55 9.84
C THR A 76 0.59 2.24 9.11
N LEU A 77 1.86 1.80 9.06
CA LEU A 77 2.25 0.53 8.45
C LEU A 77 1.74 -0.68 9.24
N GLU A 78 1.76 -0.64 10.58
CA GLU A 78 1.15 -1.68 11.43
C GLU A 78 -0.36 -1.85 11.16
N GLY A 79 -1.03 -0.77 10.76
CA GLY A 79 -2.44 -0.80 10.34
C GLY A 79 -2.71 -1.78 9.18
N TRP A 80 -1.72 -2.08 8.34
CA TRP A 80 -1.87 -3.02 7.23
C TRP A 80 -2.25 -4.44 7.69
N GLU A 81 -1.67 -4.93 8.78
CA GLU A 81 -1.96 -6.26 9.31
C GLU A 81 -3.43 -6.39 9.71
N LYS A 82 -3.98 -5.33 10.33
CA LYS A 82 -5.42 -5.26 10.66
C LYS A 82 -6.28 -5.33 9.39
N ILE A 83 -5.90 -4.62 8.34
CA ILE A 83 -6.62 -4.64 7.06
C ILE A 83 -6.54 -6.01 6.39
N LYS A 84 -5.40 -6.70 6.42
CA LYS A 84 -5.29 -8.07 5.91
C LYS A 84 -6.19 -9.05 6.64
N ARG A 85 -6.38 -8.92 7.95
CA ARG A 85 -7.21 -9.83 8.76
C ARG A 85 -8.70 -9.51 8.63
N TYR A 86 -9.08 -8.23 8.76
CA TYR A 86 -10.46 -7.80 8.90
C TYR A 86 -10.99 -7.10 7.64
N ARG A 87 -10.79 -7.73 6.48
CA ARG A 87 -11.30 -7.20 5.21
C ARG A 87 -12.83 -7.22 5.16
N PRO A 88 -13.48 -6.17 4.62
CA PRO A 88 -14.92 -6.12 4.47
C PRO A 88 -15.44 -7.23 3.54
N PRO A 89 -16.71 -7.65 3.70
CA PRO A 89 -17.32 -8.64 2.82
C PRO A 89 -17.57 -8.08 1.42
N CYS A 90 -17.59 -8.97 0.42
CA CYS A 90 -17.77 -8.65 -0.99
C CYS A 90 -19.13 -8.01 -1.30
N GLY A 91 -20.19 -8.45 -0.64
CA GLY A 91 -21.53 -7.86 -0.80
C GLY A 91 -22.21 -8.12 -2.14
N ALA A 92 -21.59 -8.83 -3.09
CA ALA A 92 -22.20 -9.14 -4.39
C ALA A 92 -23.51 -9.95 -4.23
N LYS A 93 -24.55 -9.59 -4.99
CA LYS A 93 -25.83 -10.31 -4.99
C LYS A 93 -25.65 -11.67 -5.68
N LEU A 94 -26.04 -12.74 -5.00
CA LEU A 94 -26.02 -14.11 -5.50
C LEU A 94 -27.38 -14.47 -6.12
N PRO A 95 -27.44 -15.48 -7.02
CA PRO A 95 -28.69 -16.09 -7.44
C PRO A 95 -29.44 -16.60 -6.19
N GLY A 96 -30.63 -16.06 -5.91
CA GLY A 96 -31.36 -16.29 -4.66
C GLY A 96 -31.31 -15.14 -3.64
N GLY A 97 -30.84 -13.95 -4.03
CA GLY A 97 -31.00 -12.70 -3.26
C GLY A 97 -30.04 -12.50 -2.08
N LYS A 98 -29.32 -13.55 -1.66
CA LYS A 98 -28.28 -13.46 -0.62
C LYS A 98 -27.08 -12.64 -1.08
N ARG A 99 -26.35 -12.04 -0.13
CA ARG A 99 -25.08 -11.33 -0.39
C ARG A 99 -23.87 -12.22 -0.15
N CYS A 100 -22.84 -12.09 -0.99
CA CYS A 100 -21.58 -12.79 -0.82
C CYS A 100 -20.85 -12.35 0.45
N LYS A 101 -20.55 -13.31 1.33
CA LYS A 101 -19.84 -13.11 2.60
C LYS A 101 -18.30 -13.19 2.48
N ARG A 102 -17.76 -13.60 1.33
CA ARG A 102 -16.30 -13.66 1.13
C ARG A 102 -15.70 -12.28 1.23
N SER A 103 -14.53 -12.15 1.86
CA SER A 103 -13.82 -10.88 1.91
C SER A 103 -13.49 -10.34 0.52
N VAL A 104 -13.45 -9.01 0.40
CA VAL A 104 -12.90 -8.35 -0.78
C VAL A 104 -11.47 -8.81 -1.04
N ALA A 105 -11.08 -8.84 -2.31
CA ALA A 105 -9.74 -9.26 -2.71
C ALA A 105 -8.71 -8.16 -2.37
N ILE A 106 -7.50 -8.56 -2.01
CA ILE A 106 -6.33 -7.68 -2.05
C ILE A 106 -5.87 -7.60 -3.51
N ARG A 107 -5.67 -6.39 -4.01
CA ARG A 107 -5.17 -6.15 -5.37
C ARG A 107 -3.71 -6.58 -5.50
N PRO A 108 -3.27 -7.02 -6.70
CA PRO A 108 -1.86 -7.26 -6.95
C PRO A 108 -1.08 -5.93 -6.91
N PRO A 109 0.24 -5.98 -6.67
CA PRO A 109 1.08 -4.79 -6.46
C PRO A 109 0.87 -3.66 -7.47
N GLU A 110 0.75 -4.01 -8.74
CA GLU A 110 0.62 -3.09 -9.89
C GLU A 110 -0.67 -2.26 -9.84
N ALA A 111 -1.68 -2.72 -9.10
CA ALA A 111 -2.97 -2.07 -8.97
C ALA A 111 -3.18 -1.36 -7.63
N TRP A 112 -2.15 -1.26 -6.79
CA TRP A 112 -2.24 -0.54 -5.51
C TRP A 112 -2.43 0.96 -5.67
N GLY A 113 -2.09 1.55 -6.82
CA GLY A 113 -2.46 2.93 -7.16
C GLY A 113 -3.98 3.18 -7.19
N LEU A 114 -4.80 2.11 -7.34
CA LEU A 114 -6.26 2.16 -7.22
C LEU A 114 -6.75 1.87 -5.78
N GLY A 115 -5.84 1.59 -4.86
CA GLY A 115 -6.06 1.11 -3.50
C GLY A 115 -5.71 -0.39 -3.32
N ALA A 116 -5.25 -0.77 -2.14
CA ALA A 116 -4.86 -2.14 -1.81
C ALA A 116 -6.04 -3.14 -1.79
N LEU A 117 -7.27 -2.69 -1.51
CA LEU A 117 -8.47 -3.53 -1.53
C LEU A 117 -9.31 -3.31 -2.79
N ALA A 118 -9.73 -4.40 -3.40
CA ALA A 118 -10.72 -4.39 -4.47
C ALA A 118 -12.12 -4.06 -3.96
N SER A 119 -13.03 -3.75 -4.88
CA SER A 119 -14.46 -3.55 -4.58
C SER A 119 -15.20 -4.86 -4.29
N ARG A 120 -14.67 -6.01 -4.71
CA ARG A 120 -15.31 -7.33 -4.61
C ARG A 120 -14.29 -8.44 -4.31
N CYS A 121 -14.77 -9.64 -4.00
CA CYS A 121 -13.91 -10.82 -3.86
C CYS A 121 -13.44 -11.34 -5.23
N ARG A 122 -12.48 -12.26 -5.22
CA ARG A 122 -11.89 -12.83 -6.45
C ARG A 122 -12.93 -13.46 -7.38
N LEU A 123 -13.92 -14.17 -6.83
CA LEU A 123 -14.98 -14.82 -7.63
C LEU A 123 -15.97 -13.85 -8.27
N HIS A 124 -16.15 -12.67 -7.69
CA HIS A 124 -17.09 -11.66 -8.20
C HIS A 124 -16.36 -10.51 -8.91
N GLY A 125 -15.21 -10.80 -9.51
CA GLY A 125 -14.47 -9.88 -10.37
C GLY A 125 -13.62 -8.83 -9.65
N GLY A 126 -13.29 -9.04 -8.36
CA GLY A 126 -12.45 -8.10 -7.60
C GLY A 126 -11.08 -7.83 -8.23
N LEU A 127 -10.54 -8.80 -8.97
CA LEU A 127 -9.25 -8.69 -9.68
C LEU A 127 -9.40 -8.38 -11.17
N SER A 128 -10.62 -8.28 -11.70
CA SER A 128 -10.86 -8.11 -13.14
C SER A 128 -10.47 -6.71 -13.65
N LYS A 129 -10.41 -5.71 -12.76
CA LYS A 129 -9.83 -4.40 -13.10
C LYS A 129 -8.31 -4.53 -13.05
N ARG A 130 -7.68 -4.81 -14.20
CA ARG A 130 -6.24 -4.64 -14.37
C ARG A 130 -5.91 -3.15 -14.29
N ALA A 131 -4.81 -2.81 -13.63
CA ALA A 131 -4.23 -1.49 -13.82
C ALA A 131 -3.86 -1.35 -15.31
N ILE A 132 -4.37 -0.32 -15.97
CA ILE A 132 -3.89 0.05 -17.29
C ILE A 132 -2.45 0.48 -17.07
N LYS A 133 -1.49 -0.31 -17.57
CA LYS A 133 -0.08 0.06 -17.58
C LYS A 133 -0.02 1.40 -18.32
N LYS A 134 0.31 2.51 -17.64
CA LYS A 134 0.78 3.69 -18.36
C LYS A 134 2.07 3.22 -19.02
N LEU A 135 1.99 2.92 -20.32
CA LEU A 135 3.16 2.84 -21.17
C LEU A 135 3.83 4.21 -21.07
N ASN A 136 5.10 4.22 -20.68
CA ASN A 136 5.96 5.38 -20.86
C ASN A 136 5.81 5.82 -22.33
N LYS A 137 5.21 6.99 -22.54
CA LYS A 137 5.41 7.75 -23.77
C LYS A 137 6.61 8.64 -23.48
N ASP A 138 7.80 8.12 -23.69
CA ASP A 138 9.05 8.88 -23.77
C ASP A 138 9.98 8.13 -24.74
N GLU A 139 9.51 7.91 -25.97
CA GLU A 139 10.36 7.66 -27.15
C GLU A 139 9.65 8.36 -28.33
N ASP A 140 10.44 9.07 -29.15
CA ASP A 140 10.11 9.97 -30.26
C ASP A 140 9.80 11.45 -29.94
N GLU A 141 10.88 12.24 -29.78
CA GLU A 141 11.11 13.43 -30.63
C GLU A 141 12.63 13.70 -30.71
N MET A 142 13.25 13.19 -31.78
CA MET A 142 14.48 13.74 -32.37
C MET A 142 14.13 15.02 -33.13
#